data_AF-A0A6I3FIS6-F1
#
_entry.id   AF-A0A6I3FIS6-F1
#
_cell.length_a   1.000
_cell.length_b   1.000
_cell.length_c   1.000
_cell.angle_alpha   90.00
_cell.angle_beta   90.00
_cell.angle_gamma   90.00
#
_symmetry.space_group_name_H-M   'P 1'
#
loop_
_entity.id
_entity.type
_entity.pdbx_description
1 polymer ?
#
loop_
_entity_poly.entity_id
_entity_poly.type
_entity_poly.pdbx_seq_one_letter_code
_entity_poly.pdbx_strand_id
1 'polypeptide(L)'
;MTDEPTTTPEQPKIDPVRIKRAKIARAASLAQRVGYSLYLIAIIAFFLGFFSGFTSGVVTIIVVTMAIGSVLLAPAIVAGYAVKAAEREDRENGI
;
A
#
# COMPACT_ATOMS: atom_id res chain seq x y z
N MET A 1 35.08 -26.85 -37.62
CA MET A 1 35.54 -26.01 -36.52
C MET A 1 34.35 -25.14 -36.14
N THR A 2 33.76 -25.40 -34.99
CA THR A 2 32.39 -25.09 -34.58
C THR A 2 32.23 -23.66 -34.08
N ASP A 3 31.40 -22.86 -34.75
CA ASP A 3 30.83 -21.64 -34.17
C ASP A 3 29.54 -22.02 -33.43
N GLU A 4 29.69 -22.51 -32.21
CA GLU A 4 28.55 -22.65 -31.28
C GLU A 4 28.36 -21.30 -30.59
N PRO A 5 27.24 -20.58 -30.77
CA PRO A 5 26.97 -19.39 -29.98
C PRO A 5 26.72 -19.86 -28.55
N THR A 6 27.70 -19.67 -27.68
CA THR A 6 27.62 -19.97 -26.24
C THR A 6 26.45 -19.20 -25.64
N THR A 7 25.27 -19.83 -25.59
CA THR A 7 24.13 -19.35 -24.80
C THR A 7 24.51 -19.49 -23.34
N THR A 8 25.22 -18.49 -22.82
CA THR A 8 25.42 -18.37 -21.38
C THR A 8 24.02 -18.29 -20.76
N PRO A 9 23.61 -19.26 -19.93
CA PRO A 9 22.33 -19.16 -19.26
C PRO A 9 22.37 -17.88 -18.43
N GLU A 10 21.54 -16.90 -18.81
CA GLU A 10 21.36 -15.65 -18.10
C GLU A 10 20.84 -16.00 -16.70
N GLN A 11 21.78 -16.16 -15.77
CA GLN A 11 21.51 -16.40 -14.36
C GLN A 11 20.51 -15.34 -13.90
N PRO A 12 19.36 -15.72 -13.30
CA PRO A 12 18.36 -14.76 -12.86
C PRO A 12 18.99 -13.90 -11.77
N LYS A 13 19.55 -12.76 -12.19
CA LYS A 13 20.26 -11.82 -11.34
C LYS A 13 19.18 -11.19 -10.47
N ILE A 14 19.07 -11.63 -9.22
CA ILE A 14 18.15 -11.07 -8.24
C ILE A 14 18.41 -9.56 -8.18
N ASP A 15 17.52 -8.79 -8.82
CA ASP A 15 17.72 -7.35 -8.97
C ASP A 15 17.47 -6.66 -7.62
N PRO A 16 18.48 -5.99 -7.04
CA PRO A 16 18.33 -5.27 -5.78
C PRO A 16 17.22 -4.19 -5.84
N VAL A 17 16.87 -3.68 -7.03
CA VAL A 17 15.76 -2.73 -7.21
C VAL A 17 14.41 -3.42 -6.96
N ARG A 18 14.21 -4.65 -7.43
CA ARG A 18 12.98 -5.43 -7.15
C ARG A 18 12.75 -5.66 -5.66
N ILE A 19 13.82 -5.96 -4.91
CA ILE A 19 13.74 -6.12 -3.45
C ILE A 19 13.30 -4.82 -2.78
N LYS A 20 13.83 -3.67 -3.23
CA LYS A 20 13.43 -2.35 -2.70
C LYS A 20 11.97 -2.03 -3.04
N ARG A 21 11.53 -2.27 -4.29
CA ARG A 21 10.14 -2.10 -4.73
C ARG A 21 9.18 -2.93 -3.90
N ALA A 22 9.49 -4.21 -3.67
CA ALA A 22 8.68 -5.10 -2.85
C ALA A 22 8.55 -4.65 -1.39
N LYS A 23 9.61 -4.07 -0.79
CA LYS A 23 9.55 -3.49 0.57
C LYS A 23 8.62 -2.29 0.63
N ILE A 24 8.70 -1.39 -0.36
CA ILE A 24 7.81 -0.22 -0.45
C ILE A 24 6.35 -0.67 -0.66
N ALA A 25 6.11 -1.69 -1.50
CA ALA A 25 4.79 -2.28 -1.70
C ALA A 25 4.19 -2.83 -0.40
N ARG A 26 4.99 -3.56 0.38
CA ARG A 26 4.57 -4.11 1.67
C ARG A 26 4.28 -3.01 2.68
N ALA A 27 5.11 -1.97 2.74
CA ALA A 27 4.87 -0.82 3.62
C ALA A 27 3.59 -0.07 3.21
N ALA A 28 3.39 0.18 1.92
CA ALA A 28 2.20 0.85 1.39
C ALA A 28 0.93 0.03 1.66
N SER A 29 0.94 -1.28 1.40
CA SER A 29 -0.21 -2.15 1.67
C SER A 29 -0.53 -2.25 3.17
N LEU A 30 0.48 -2.28 4.04
CA LEU A 30 0.27 -2.23 5.49
C LEU A 30 -0.33 -0.89 5.92
N ALA A 31 0.19 0.23 5.41
CA ALA A 31 -0.36 1.56 5.68
C ALA A 31 -1.80 1.71 5.19
N GLN A 32 -2.14 1.17 4.02
CA GLN A 32 -3.53 1.13 3.53
C GLN A 32 -4.43 0.34 4.47
N ARG A 33 -4.02 -0.85 4.92
CA ARG A 33 -4.80 -1.66 5.87
C ARG A 33 -5.03 -0.93 7.19
N VAL A 34 -4.01 -0.26 7.72
CA VAL A 34 -4.13 0.56 8.94
C VAL A 34 -5.04 1.77 8.71
N GLY A 35 -4.94 2.43 7.56
CA GLY A 35 -5.85 3.52 7.20
C GLY A 35 -7.31 3.07 7.15
N TYR A 36 -7.58 1.96 6.47
CA TYR A 36 -8.95 1.41 6.40
C TYR A 36 -9.48 0.94 7.75
N SER A 37 -8.65 0.39 8.64
CA SER A 37 -9.10 0.01 9.99
C SER A 37 -9.45 1.24 10.84
N LEU A 38 -8.69 2.34 10.73
CA LEU A 38 -9.03 3.62 11.35
C LEU A 38 -10.40 4.14 10.87
N TYR A 39 -10.67 4.05 9.57
CA TYR A 39 -11.99 4.41 9.02
C TYR A 39 -13.10 3.51 9.55
N LEU A 40 -12.88 2.20 9.68
CA LEU A 40 -13.86 1.28 10.28
C LEU A 40 -14.15 1.63 11.74
N ILE A 41 -13.12 1.98 12.53
CA ILE A 41 -13.28 2.45 13.91
C ILE A 41 -14.10 3.73 13.95
N ALA A 42 -13.83 4.69 13.05
CA ALA A 42 -14.60 5.92 12.95
C ALA A 42 -16.09 5.66 12.63
N ILE A 43 -16.38 4.71 11.74
CA ILE A 43 -17.74 4.29 11.42
C ILE A 43 -18.44 3.70 12.66
N ILE A 44 -17.77 2.80 13.38
CA ILE A 44 -18.33 2.20 14.61
C ILE A 44 -18.60 3.28 15.67
N ALA A 45 -17.63 4.18 15.90
CA ALA A 45 -17.78 5.30 16.83
C ALA A 45 -18.92 6.25 16.43
N PHE A 46 -19.10 6.50 15.14
CA PHE A 46 -20.22 7.28 14.61
C PHE A 46 -21.55 6.62 14.93
N PHE A 47 -21.71 5.31 14.69
CA PHE A 47 -22.95 4.62 15.01
C PHE A 47 -23.22 4.55 16.52
N LEU A 48 -22.19 4.35 17.34
CA LEU A 48 -22.33 4.42 18.80
C LEU A 48 -22.83 5.81 19.24
N GLY A 49 -22.25 6.87 18.71
CA GLY A 49 -22.72 8.25 18.94
C GLY A 49 -24.12 8.50 18.38
N PHE A 50 -24.48 7.89 17.26
CA PHE A 50 -25.80 8.00 16.66
C PHE A 50 -26.89 7.38 17.55
N PHE A 51 -26.63 6.21 18.15
CA PHE A 51 -27.59 5.54 19.04
C PHE A 51 -27.61 6.10 20.46
N SER A 52 -26.48 6.60 20.98
CA SER A 52 -26.35 7.08 22.37
C SER A 52 -26.36 8.60 22.54
N GLY A 53 -26.31 9.35 21.43
CA GLY A 53 -26.13 10.80 21.40
C GLY A 53 -24.67 11.21 21.19
N PHE A 54 -24.45 12.21 20.33
CA PHE A 54 -23.11 12.72 20.04
C PHE A 54 -22.60 13.62 21.17
N THR A 55 -21.75 13.05 22.03
CA THR A 55 -20.98 13.85 23.01
C THR A 55 -19.74 14.48 22.35
N SER A 56 -19.24 15.58 22.91
CA SER A 56 -18.04 16.26 22.40
C SER A 56 -16.83 15.32 22.27
N GLY A 57 -16.68 14.36 23.19
CA GLY A 57 -15.62 13.35 23.15
C GLY A 57 -15.74 12.39 21.95
N VAL A 58 -16.94 11.87 21.69
CA VAL A 58 -17.19 10.95 20.55
C VAL A 58 -16.93 11.65 19.22
N VAL A 59 -17.41 12.89 19.08
CA VAL A 59 -17.17 13.69 17.86
C VAL A 59 -15.68 13.93 17.65
N THR A 60 -14.95 14.29 18.70
CA THR A 60 -13.49 14.52 18.63
C THR A 60 -12.75 13.26 18.17
N ILE A 61 -13.09 12.10 18.73
CA ILE A 61 -12.49 10.82 18.33
C ILE A 61 -12.73 10.53 16.85
N ILE A 62 -13.96 10.70 16.37
CA ILE A 62 -14.30 10.47 14.95
C ILE A 62 -13.45 11.38 14.06
N VAL A 63 -13.42 12.68 14.35
CA VAL A 63 -12.69 13.66 13.54
C VAL A 63 -11.18 13.38 13.52
N VAL A 64 -10.56 13.12 14.68
CA VAL A 64 -9.12 12.83 14.78
C VAL A 64 -8.77 11.54 14.02
N THR A 65 -9.59 10.50 14.18
CA THR A 65 -9.38 9.21 13.51
C THR A 65 -9.50 9.35 11.99
N MET A 66 -10.48 10.11 11.50
CA MET A 66 -10.63 10.41 10.07
C MET A 66 -9.48 11.26 9.51
N ALA A 67 -9.03 12.27 10.27
CA ALA A 67 -7.90 13.11 9.86
C ALA A 67 -6.62 12.28 9.72
N ILE A 68 -6.27 11.50 10.75
CA ILE A 68 -5.10 10.61 10.74
C ILE A 68 -5.23 9.55 9.64
N GLY A 69 -6.39 8.91 9.53
CA GLY A 69 -6.67 7.92 8.49
C GLY A 69 -6.46 8.47 7.09
N SER A 70 -6.94 9.69 6.82
CA SER A 70 -6.79 10.35 5.51
C SER A 70 -5.34 10.68 5.19
N VAL A 71 -4.60 11.23 6.16
CA VAL A 71 -3.17 11.56 6.01
C VAL A 71 -2.33 10.31 5.77
N LEU A 72 -2.69 9.17 6.37
CA LEU A 72 -2.01 7.89 6.10
C LEU A 72 -2.40 7.29 4.74
N LEU A 73 -3.68 7.36 4.37
CA LEU A 73 -4.20 6.73 3.14
C LEU A 73 -3.65 7.40 1.88
N ALA A 74 -3.59 8.73 1.82
CA ALA A 74 -3.11 9.44 0.64
C ALA A 74 -1.71 8.98 0.15
N PRO A 75 -0.64 9.01 0.97
CA PRO A 75 0.69 8.55 0.55
C PRO A 75 0.74 7.03 0.32
N ALA A 76 -0.04 6.25 1.08
CA ALA A 76 -0.09 4.81 0.92
C ALA A 76 -0.75 4.38 -0.41
N ILE A 77 -1.76 5.12 -0.86
CA ILE A 77 -2.41 4.92 -2.16
C ILE A 77 -1.44 5.26 -3.29
N VAL A 78 -0.78 6.43 -3.23
CA VAL A 78 0.19 6.85 -4.27
C VAL A 78 1.34 5.86 -4.38
N ALA A 79 1.94 5.46 -3.26
CA ALA A 79 3.01 4.46 -3.25
C ALA A 79 2.55 3.11 -3.79
N GLY A 80 1.33 2.67 -3.44
CA GLY A 80 0.73 1.44 -3.94
C GLY A 80 0.54 1.45 -5.47
N TYR A 81 0.04 2.56 -6.03
CA TYR A 81 -0.12 2.71 -7.47
C TYR A 81 1.22 2.75 -8.20
N ALA A 82 2.21 3.47 -7.68
CA ALA A 82 3.54 3.55 -8.28
C ALA A 82 4.20 2.17 -8.39
N VAL A 83 4.10 1.33 -7.34
CA VAL A 83 4.66 -0.02 -7.39
C VAL A 83 3.86 -0.92 -8.34
N LYS A 84 2.53 -0.86 -8.31
CA LYS A 84 1.69 -1.67 -9.21
C LYS A 84 1.90 -1.32 -10.69
N ALA A 85 2.14 -0.05 -10.99
CA ALA A 85 2.51 0.39 -12.33
C ALA A 85 3.88 -0.17 -12.74
N ALA A 86 4.87 -0.12 -11.83
CA ALA A 86 6.18 -0.69 -12.08
C ALA A 86 6.15 -2.22 -12.29
N GLU A 87 5.36 -2.96 -11.50
CA GLU A 87 5.17 -4.41 -11.68
C GLU A 87 4.47 -4.75 -13.01
N ARG A 88 3.53 -3.91 -13.45
CA ARG A 88 2.86 -4.08 -14.75
C ARG A 88 3.83 -3.87 -15.90
N GLU A 89 4.67 -2.84 -15.81
CA GLU A 89 5.71 -2.54 -16.80
C GLU A 89 6.79 -3.64 -16.85
N ASP A 90 7.26 -4.13 -15.70
CA ASP A 90 8.20 -5.25 -15.63
C ASP A 90 7.61 -6.49 -16.32
N ARG A 91 6.31 -6.79 -16.09
CA ARG A 91 5.60 -7.91 -16.72
C ARG A 91 5.38 -7.74 -18.22
N GLU A 92 5.10 -6.52 -18.69
CA GLU A 92 4.93 -6.23 -20.12
C GLU A 92 6.28 -6.30 -20.87
N ASN A 93 7.38 -5.93 -20.21
CA ASN A 93 8.74 -6.02 -20.76
C ASN A 93 9.36 -7.42 -20.62
N GLY A 94 8.65 -8.38 -20.01
CA GLY A 94 9.07 -9.78 -19.93
C GLY A 94 10.26 -10.05 -18.98
N ILE A 95 10.57 -9.11 -18.09
CA ILE A 95 11.65 -9.21 -17.11
C ILE A 95 11.11 -9.53 -15.72
#